data_AF-A0A9E0PQZ7-F1
#
_entry.id   AF-A0A9E0PQZ7-F1
#
_cell.length_a   1.000
_cell.length_b   1.000
_cell.length_c   1.000
_cell.angle_alpha   90.00
_cell.angle_beta   90.00
_cell.angle_gamma   90.00
#
_symmetry.space_group_name_H-M   'P 1'
#
loop_
_entity.id
_entity.type
_entity.pdbx_description
1 polymer ?
#
loop_
_entity_poly.entity_id
_entity_poly.type
_entity_poly.pdbx_seq_one_letter_code
_entity_poly.pdbx_strand_id
1 'polypeptide(L)'
;MNQYGAWGRAKDGQNEEAILAAYYPNMTLKKDYDQGVQINVDGYGTFSIEDYVKRIYEVPDSWTDNNLAVLKAQAVAARTYALNSAQRNGHICTTEACQVFKPDPKGGNWEQAVNATAGWVLMDGGNPGFTQYASTHGGYIQNLGKFDGKVGTPTSFAEWNDRAYDKESPWFYCDWGARPEYNKTAWLKPSEVADIVNVILLGRADSSAGKHLYQPDKPNPEGTDTWNEDRVRQELQNKGITPFTSVSDISVSPDFGGGKTSSISVSGNTQQSFSGDEFKNWFNLRAPANLQIVGPLYNVEKQ
;
A
#
# COMPACT_ATOMS: atom_id res chain seq x y z
N MET A 1 11.12 1.87 0.00
CA MET A 1 11.15 2.16 1.45
C MET A 1 9.76 2.48 1.98
N ASN A 2 9.43 2.00 3.17
CA ASN A 2 8.26 2.42 3.93
C ASN A 2 8.60 3.67 4.74
N GLN A 3 7.86 4.77 4.63
CA GLN A 3 8.17 5.98 5.40
C GLN A 3 7.87 5.78 6.89
N TYR A 4 6.68 5.28 7.25
CA TYR A 4 6.36 4.94 8.63
C TYR A 4 7.23 3.80 9.16
N GLY A 5 7.55 2.82 8.32
CA GLY A 5 8.46 1.73 8.69
C GLY A 5 9.90 2.21 8.93
N ALA A 6 10.40 3.13 8.11
CA ALA A 6 11.70 3.78 8.34
C ALA A 6 11.71 4.58 9.65
N TRP A 7 10.60 5.25 9.99
CA TRP A 7 10.45 5.93 11.27
C TRP A 7 10.41 4.95 12.46
N GLY A 8 9.67 3.84 12.33
CA GLY A 8 9.66 2.76 13.32
C GLY A 8 11.05 2.13 13.53
N ARG A 9 11.82 1.98 12.45
CA ARG A 9 13.23 1.52 12.52
C ARG A 9 14.12 2.53 13.22
N ALA A 10 13.96 3.83 12.96
CA ALA A 10 14.69 4.89 13.64
C ALA A 10 14.39 4.89 15.15
N LYS A 11 13.11 4.75 15.54
CA LYS A 11 12.69 4.58 16.94
C LYS A 11 13.31 3.36 17.62
N ASP A 12 13.58 2.32 16.84
CA ASP A 12 14.27 1.10 17.31
C ASP A 12 15.81 1.22 17.27
N GLY A 13 16.35 2.43 17.07
CA GLY A 13 17.78 2.74 17.14
C GLY A 13 18.56 2.49 15.85
N GLN A 14 17.91 2.14 14.73
CA GLN A 14 18.59 1.98 13.44
C GLN A 14 18.95 3.36 12.86
N ASN A 15 20.22 3.54 12.49
CA ASN A 15 20.66 4.75 11.80
C ASN A 15 20.24 4.75 10.32
N GLU A 16 20.46 5.87 9.65
CA GLU A 16 20.12 6.10 8.25
C GLU A 16 20.69 5.02 7.31
N GLU A 17 21.93 4.57 7.52
CA GLU A 17 22.56 3.55 6.68
C GLU A 17 21.90 2.18 6.87
N ALA A 18 21.58 1.81 8.11
CA ALA A 18 20.86 0.57 8.41
C ALA A 18 19.44 0.58 7.83
N ILE A 19 18.74 1.72 7.91
CA ILE A 19 17.41 1.91 7.30
C ILE A 19 17.51 1.75 5.77
N LEU A 20 18.46 2.43 5.13
CA LEU A 20 18.68 2.34 3.68
C LEU A 20 19.00 0.90 3.26
N ALA A 21 19.91 0.22 3.97
CA ALA A 21 20.26 -1.18 3.70
C ALA A 21 19.07 -2.14 3.91
N ALA A 22 18.17 -1.85 4.85
CA ALA A 22 17.01 -2.70 5.09
C ALA A 22 16.01 -2.69 3.92
N TYR A 23 15.83 -1.53 3.27
CA TYR A 23 14.88 -1.33 2.16
C TYR A 23 15.51 -1.45 0.77
N TYR A 24 16.81 -1.21 0.64
CA TYR A 24 17.55 -1.23 -0.63
C TYR A 24 18.80 -2.12 -0.53
N PRO A 25 18.67 -3.41 -0.12
CA PRO A 25 19.81 -4.26 0.25
C PRO A 25 20.78 -4.57 -0.89
N ASN A 26 20.34 -4.42 -2.14
CA ASN A 26 21.15 -4.71 -3.32
C ASN A 26 21.85 -3.47 -3.90
N MET A 27 21.71 -2.31 -3.25
CA MET A 27 22.33 -1.05 -3.67
C MET A 27 23.54 -0.72 -2.80
N THR A 28 24.50 0.01 -3.37
CA THR A 28 25.70 0.49 -2.66
C THR A 28 25.54 1.96 -2.32
N LEU A 29 25.79 2.34 -1.06
CA LEU A 29 25.78 3.75 -0.66
C LEU A 29 27.09 4.45 -1.08
N LYS A 30 27.00 5.38 -2.03
CA LYS A 30 28.07 6.31 -2.39
C LYS A 30 27.88 7.62 -1.63
N LYS A 31 28.92 8.17 -1.00
CA LYS A 31 28.83 9.36 -0.11
C LYS A 31 29.46 10.64 -0.69
N ASP A 32 30.04 10.52 -1.87
CA ASP A 32 30.81 11.54 -2.59
C ASP A 32 30.26 11.72 -4.03
N TYR A 33 28.94 11.59 -4.20
CA TYR A 33 28.30 11.90 -5.48
C TYR A 33 28.34 13.41 -5.77
N ASP A 34 28.40 13.79 -7.05
CA ASP A 34 28.46 15.19 -7.46
C ASP A 34 27.19 15.95 -7.02
N GLN A 35 27.38 16.96 -6.17
CA GLN A 35 26.33 17.79 -5.58
C GLN A 35 25.86 18.90 -6.54
N GLY A 36 26.62 19.16 -7.62
CA GLY A 36 26.33 20.18 -8.62
C GLY A 36 25.45 19.71 -9.77
N VAL A 37 25.05 18.43 -9.79
CA VAL A 37 24.19 17.87 -10.84
C VAL A 37 22.88 18.65 -10.93
N GLN A 38 22.52 19.02 -12.15
CA GLN A 38 21.34 19.83 -12.43
C GLN A 38 20.12 18.92 -12.68
N ILE A 39 19.02 19.21 -11.99
CA ILE A 39 17.74 18.51 -12.09
C ILE A 39 16.72 19.44 -12.71
N ASN A 40 16.16 19.05 -13.85
CA ASN A 40 15.02 19.73 -14.45
C ASN A 40 13.73 19.29 -13.74
N VAL A 41 13.02 20.24 -13.16
CA VAL A 41 11.80 20.04 -12.36
C VAL A 41 10.61 20.62 -13.11
N ASP A 42 9.65 19.75 -13.42
CA ASP A 42 8.49 20.13 -14.24
C ASP A 42 7.73 21.32 -13.63
N GLY A 43 7.65 22.41 -14.41
CA GLY A 43 6.95 23.63 -14.02
C GLY A 43 7.75 24.59 -13.14
N TYR A 44 8.97 24.24 -12.71
CA TYR A 44 9.77 25.07 -11.78
C TYR A 44 11.20 25.36 -12.26
N GLY A 45 11.63 24.77 -13.37
CA GLY A 45 12.95 25.00 -13.95
C GLY A 45 14.02 24.09 -13.37
N THR A 46 15.27 24.53 -13.40
CA THR A 46 16.42 23.70 -13.06
C THR A 46 16.99 24.07 -11.70
N PHE A 47 17.29 23.05 -10.88
CA PHE A 47 17.92 23.19 -9.56
C PHE A 47 19.19 22.35 -9.49
N SER A 48 20.14 22.73 -8.62
CA SER A 48 21.14 21.77 -8.16
C SER A 48 20.44 20.61 -7.43
N ILE A 49 21.03 19.42 -7.45
CA ILE A 49 20.44 18.26 -6.80
C ILE A 49 20.24 18.50 -5.29
N GLU A 50 21.15 19.20 -4.62
CA GLU A 50 20.98 19.50 -3.19
C GLU A 50 19.87 20.54 -2.94
N ASP A 51 19.74 21.56 -3.79
CA ASP A 51 18.64 22.53 -3.70
C ASP A 51 17.28 21.89 -3.97
N TYR A 52 17.22 20.92 -4.90
CA TYR A 52 16.04 20.13 -5.17
C TYR A 52 15.62 19.31 -3.94
N VAL A 53 16.54 18.58 -3.31
CA VAL A 53 16.22 17.70 -2.18
C VAL A 53 15.73 18.51 -0.96
N LYS A 54 16.21 19.74 -0.75
CA LYS A 54 15.70 20.65 0.30
C LYS A 54 14.21 21.02 0.15
N ARG A 55 13.63 20.77 -1.03
CA ARG A 55 12.25 21.11 -1.41
C ARG A 55 11.29 19.93 -1.40
N ILE A 56 11.69 18.81 -0.80
CA ILE A 56 10.88 17.60 -0.67
C ILE A 56 10.10 17.60 0.66
N TYR A 57 8.79 17.36 0.58
CA TYR A 57 7.83 17.46 1.69
C TYR A 57 7.17 16.11 2.07
N GLU A 58 7.81 15.00 1.72
CA GLU A 58 7.32 13.63 1.85
C GLU A 58 6.97 13.18 3.28
N VAL A 59 7.84 13.47 4.25
CA VAL A 59 7.70 12.99 5.64
C VAL A 59 7.61 14.15 6.62
N PRO A 60 6.95 14.03 7.79
CA PRO A 60 6.90 15.10 8.79
C PRO A 60 8.28 15.55 9.27
N ASP A 61 8.49 16.86 9.43
CA ASP A 61 9.76 17.43 9.93
C ASP A 61 10.03 17.07 11.41
N SER A 62 9.00 16.62 12.13
CA SER A 62 9.05 16.23 13.53
C SER A 62 9.58 14.82 13.77
N TRP A 63 9.86 14.04 12.72
CA TRP A 63 10.39 12.68 12.84
C TRP A 63 11.90 12.69 13.11
N THR A 64 12.28 13.09 14.32
CA THR A 64 13.66 13.38 14.70
C THR A 64 14.37 12.24 15.43
N ASP A 65 13.68 11.12 15.65
CA ASP A 65 14.20 9.94 16.35
C ASP A 65 15.55 9.48 15.80
N ASN A 66 16.41 9.03 16.72
CA ASN A 66 17.76 8.54 16.44
C ASN A 66 18.59 9.50 15.56
N ASN A 67 18.70 10.77 15.99
CA ASN A 67 19.50 11.78 15.30
C ASN A 67 19.09 11.99 13.82
N LEU A 68 17.79 12.20 13.61
CA LEU A 68 17.18 12.45 12.30
C LEU A 68 17.33 11.27 11.32
N ALA A 69 17.51 10.03 11.81
CA ALA A 69 17.84 8.88 10.96
C ALA A 69 16.85 8.66 9.81
N VAL A 70 15.54 8.79 10.08
CA VAL A 70 14.51 8.66 9.03
C VAL A 70 14.54 9.82 8.03
N LEU A 71 14.75 11.06 8.48
CA LEU A 71 14.85 12.21 7.57
C LEU A 71 16.08 12.09 6.66
N LYS A 72 17.21 11.64 7.21
CA LYS A 72 18.44 11.39 6.47
C LYS A 72 18.26 10.26 5.45
N ALA A 73 17.68 9.13 5.85
CA ALA A 73 17.38 8.03 4.94
C ALA A 73 16.42 8.47 3.81
N GLN A 74 15.37 9.23 4.15
CA GLN A 74 14.44 9.79 3.16
C GLN A 74 15.12 10.79 2.22
N ALA A 75 16.04 11.63 2.72
CA ALA A 75 16.80 12.56 1.88
C ALA A 75 17.68 11.80 0.87
N VAL A 76 18.37 10.73 1.29
CA VAL A 76 19.18 9.89 0.40
C VAL A 76 18.32 9.17 -0.64
N ALA A 77 17.20 8.57 -0.23
CA ALA A 77 16.26 7.93 -1.16
C ALA A 77 15.70 8.95 -2.16
N ALA A 78 15.31 10.14 -1.68
CA ALA A 78 14.76 11.18 -2.54
C ALA A 78 15.78 11.72 -3.55
N ARG A 79 17.02 11.98 -3.10
CA ARG A 79 18.14 12.37 -3.96
C ARG A 79 18.41 11.35 -5.06
N THR A 80 18.45 10.08 -4.66
CA THR A 80 18.71 8.98 -5.58
C THR A 80 17.59 8.86 -6.63
N TYR A 81 16.33 8.96 -6.21
CA TYR A 81 15.18 8.89 -7.11
C TYR A 81 15.20 10.02 -8.14
N ALA A 82 15.50 11.25 -7.72
CA ALA A 82 15.61 12.41 -8.61
C ALA A 82 16.70 12.25 -9.66
N LEU A 83 17.89 11.80 -9.25
CA LEU A 83 19.00 11.51 -10.16
C LEU A 83 18.65 10.40 -11.14
N ASN A 84 18.00 9.32 -10.68
CA ASN A 84 17.54 8.23 -11.52
C ASN A 84 16.47 8.69 -12.54
N SER A 85 15.53 9.54 -12.12
CA SER A 85 14.51 10.12 -13.01
C SER A 85 15.14 11.04 -14.05
N ALA A 86 16.05 11.92 -13.64
CA ALA A 86 16.76 12.81 -14.54
C ALA A 86 17.57 12.03 -15.58
N GLN A 87 18.22 10.93 -15.20
CA GLN A 87 18.95 10.08 -16.14
C GLN A 87 18.03 9.35 -17.13
N ARG A 88 16.87 8.85 -16.69
CA ARG A 88 15.95 8.09 -17.55
C ARG A 88 15.07 8.97 -18.44
N ASN A 89 14.61 10.10 -17.91
CA ASN A 89 13.56 10.91 -18.51
C ASN A 89 14.02 12.34 -18.86
N GLY A 90 15.20 12.77 -18.39
CA GLY A 90 15.68 14.15 -18.54
C GLY A 90 15.01 15.17 -17.60
N HIS A 91 14.07 14.73 -16.77
CA HIS A 91 13.29 15.57 -15.85
C HIS A 91 12.73 14.76 -14.67
N ILE A 92 12.13 15.46 -13.71
CA ILE A 92 11.32 14.88 -12.64
C ILE A 92 10.01 15.65 -12.47
N CYS A 93 8.91 14.92 -12.33
CA CYS A 93 7.60 15.48 -12.07
C CYS A 93 7.44 15.91 -10.60
N THR A 94 6.47 16.79 -10.33
CA THR A 94 6.27 17.39 -8.98
C THR A 94 5.05 16.89 -8.24
N THR A 95 4.38 15.88 -8.79
CA THR A 95 3.23 15.22 -8.17
C THR A 95 3.67 14.01 -7.36
N GLU A 96 2.74 13.44 -6.60
CA GLU A 96 2.91 12.19 -5.84
C GLU A 96 3.30 10.98 -6.74
N ALA A 97 3.14 11.10 -8.05
CA ALA A 97 3.65 10.10 -9.01
C ALA A 97 5.19 10.06 -9.05
N CYS A 98 5.85 11.15 -8.65
CA CYS A 98 7.29 11.23 -8.46
C CYS A 98 7.61 11.47 -6.99
N GLN A 99 7.52 12.73 -6.55
CA GLN A 99 7.86 13.17 -5.19
C GLN A 99 7.08 14.45 -4.86
N VAL A 100 6.69 14.63 -3.60
CA VAL A 100 6.02 15.85 -3.12
C VAL A 100 7.02 17.02 -3.07
N PHE A 101 7.10 17.78 -4.16
CA PHE A 101 7.95 18.97 -4.30
C PHE A 101 7.18 20.25 -3.96
N LYS A 102 7.87 21.23 -3.35
CA LYS A 102 7.36 22.61 -3.22
C LYS A 102 8.39 23.65 -3.65
N PRO A 103 7.97 24.86 -4.09
CA PRO A 103 8.89 25.89 -4.54
C PRO A 103 9.89 26.34 -3.46
N ASP A 104 9.42 26.42 -2.21
CA ASP A 104 10.22 26.89 -1.09
C ASP A 104 10.93 25.72 -0.40
N PRO A 105 12.17 25.91 0.09
CA PRO A 105 12.84 24.94 0.94
C PRO A 105 12.03 24.68 2.21
N LYS A 106 11.99 23.42 2.64
CA LYS A 106 11.27 23.01 3.86
C LYS A 106 11.90 23.55 5.15
N GLY A 107 13.22 23.77 5.16
CA GLY A 107 13.97 24.24 6.32
C GLY A 107 14.02 23.23 7.46
N GLY A 108 14.27 23.70 8.68
CA GLY A 108 14.11 22.92 9.91
C GLY A 108 15.02 21.68 10.00
N ASN A 109 14.45 20.57 10.48
CA ASN A 109 15.16 19.31 10.62
C ASN A 109 15.41 18.64 9.26
N TRP A 110 14.54 18.86 8.29
CA TRP A 110 14.70 18.38 6.92
C TRP A 110 15.97 18.93 6.30
N GLU A 111 16.17 20.26 6.34
CA GLU A 111 17.37 20.86 5.78
C GLU A 111 18.65 20.38 6.49
N GLN A 112 18.61 20.19 7.82
CA GLN A 112 19.73 19.58 8.56
C GLN A 112 20.05 18.17 8.06
N ALA A 113 19.03 17.34 7.84
CA ALA A 113 19.20 15.97 7.33
C ALA A 113 19.72 15.93 5.89
N VAL A 114 19.23 16.83 5.02
CA VAL A 114 19.72 16.98 3.64
C VAL A 114 21.19 17.37 3.65
N ASN A 115 21.57 18.41 4.40
CA ASN A 115 22.95 18.86 4.49
C ASN A 115 23.88 17.78 5.09
N ALA A 116 23.42 17.04 6.11
CA ALA A 116 24.19 15.96 6.74
C ALA A 116 24.44 14.76 5.82
N THR A 117 23.64 14.61 4.76
CA THR A 117 23.73 13.53 3.76
C THR A 117 24.02 14.07 2.35
N ALA A 118 24.57 15.27 2.23
CA ALA A 118 24.92 15.86 0.93
C ALA A 118 25.85 14.91 0.15
N GLY A 119 25.55 14.67 -1.13
CA GLY A 119 26.28 13.73 -1.97
C GLY A 119 26.08 12.25 -1.65
N TRP A 120 25.20 11.88 -0.71
CA TRP A 120 24.85 10.48 -0.44
C TRP A 120 23.78 9.99 -1.41
N VAL A 121 24.10 8.95 -2.16
CA VAL A 121 23.27 8.36 -3.23
C VAL A 121 23.39 6.83 -3.18
N LEU A 122 22.26 6.14 -3.33
CA LEU A 122 22.23 4.69 -3.49
C LEU A 122 22.48 4.33 -4.96
N MET A 123 23.53 3.56 -5.21
CA MET A 123 23.96 3.15 -6.54
C MET A 123 23.50 1.72 -6.83
N ASP A 124 22.91 1.51 -8.00
CA ASP A 124 22.64 0.20 -8.59
C ASP A 124 23.63 0.00 -9.76
N GLY A 125 24.71 -0.72 -9.46
CA GLY A 125 25.89 -0.76 -10.32
C GLY A 125 26.52 0.63 -10.49
N GLY A 126 26.60 1.11 -11.74
CA GLY A 126 27.19 2.41 -12.07
C GLY A 126 26.22 3.60 -12.02
N ASN A 127 24.93 3.36 -11.81
CA ASN A 127 23.89 4.38 -11.93
C ASN A 127 23.15 4.60 -10.59
N PRO A 128 22.58 5.79 -10.34
CA PRO A 128 21.63 5.99 -9.25
C PRO A 128 20.48 4.98 -9.30
N GLY A 129 20.21 4.31 -8.18
CA GLY A 129 19.26 3.21 -8.11
C GLY A 129 17.79 3.64 -8.12
N PHE A 130 16.89 2.70 -8.44
CA PHE A 130 15.45 2.97 -8.42
C PHE A 130 14.88 2.88 -6.99
N THR A 131 14.88 4.02 -6.29
CA THR A 131 14.62 4.12 -4.84
C THR A 131 13.17 4.48 -4.51
N GLN A 132 12.21 3.71 -5.03
CA GLN A 132 10.79 3.93 -4.72
C GLN A 132 10.50 3.86 -3.22
N TYR A 133 9.57 4.69 -2.77
CA TYR A 133 9.08 4.68 -1.40
C TYR A 133 7.57 4.94 -1.37
N ALA A 134 6.95 4.58 -0.26
CA ALA A 134 5.52 4.78 -0.01
C ALA A 134 5.32 5.13 1.47
N SER A 135 4.19 5.77 1.77
CA SER A 135 3.84 6.12 3.16
C SER A 135 3.84 4.90 4.07
N THR A 136 3.07 3.88 3.71
CA THR A 136 2.80 2.67 4.50
C THR A 136 2.61 1.49 3.55
N HIS A 137 3.05 0.28 3.91
CA HIS A 137 2.82 -0.92 3.09
C HIS A 137 2.33 -2.14 3.90
N GLY A 138 1.89 -1.94 5.13
CA GLY A 138 1.20 -2.96 5.93
C GLY A 138 2.12 -4.06 6.45
N GLY A 139 3.37 -3.72 6.79
CA GLY A 139 4.30 -4.66 7.43
C GLY A 139 4.94 -5.71 6.52
N TYR A 140 4.77 -5.70 5.20
CA TYR A 140 5.47 -6.64 4.30
C TYR A 140 6.13 -5.97 3.09
N ILE A 141 7.42 -6.23 2.88
CA ILE A 141 8.18 -5.69 1.74
C ILE A 141 8.06 -6.66 0.56
N GLN A 142 7.12 -6.40 -0.34
CA GLN A 142 6.78 -7.30 -1.45
C GLN A 142 7.98 -7.69 -2.32
N ASN A 143 8.78 -6.72 -2.76
CA ASN A 143 9.94 -6.97 -3.61
C ASN A 143 11.10 -7.68 -2.89
N LEU A 144 11.12 -7.68 -1.56
CA LEU A 144 12.12 -8.41 -0.77
C LEU A 144 11.59 -9.71 -0.18
N GLY A 145 10.29 -10.00 -0.34
CA GLY A 145 9.67 -11.23 0.16
C GLY A 145 9.82 -11.43 1.67
N LYS A 146 9.69 -10.36 2.48
CA LYS A 146 9.90 -10.44 3.93
C LYS A 146 9.02 -9.48 4.73
N PHE A 147 8.77 -9.88 5.98
CA PHE A 147 8.15 -9.02 6.99
C PHE A 147 9.02 -7.79 7.30
N ASP A 148 8.38 -6.63 7.39
CA ASP A 148 8.98 -5.34 7.77
C ASP A 148 8.71 -5.02 9.23
N GLY A 149 9.30 -5.80 10.11
CA GLY A 149 9.12 -5.62 11.54
C GLY A 149 10.23 -6.23 12.36
N LYS A 150 10.04 -6.18 13.67
CA LYS A 150 10.96 -6.76 14.64
C LYS A 150 10.82 -8.28 14.63
N VAL A 151 11.96 -8.97 14.74
CA VAL A 151 12.05 -10.40 15.05
C VAL A 151 11.26 -11.32 14.09
N GLY A 152 11.91 -11.91 13.09
CA GLY A 152 11.36 -13.02 12.30
C GLY A 152 10.00 -12.79 11.64
N THR A 153 9.46 -13.80 10.97
CA THR A 153 8.12 -13.75 10.37
C THR A 153 7.04 -14.01 11.43
N PRO A 154 5.96 -13.22 11.48
CA PRO A 154 4.86 -13.46 12.41
C PRO A 154 4.06 -14.73 12.16
N THR A 155 3.35 -15.19 13.19
CA THR A 155 2.47 -16.35 13.14
C THR A 155 1.00 -16.01 13.46
N SER A 156 0.72 -14.76 13.81
CA SER A 156 -0.63 -14.24 14.02
C SER A 156 -0.73 -12.75 13.66
N PHE A 157 -1.95 -12.25 13.42
CA PHE A 157 -2.18 -10.81 13.21
C PHE A 157 -1.85 -9.98 14.45
N ALA A 158 -2.04 -10.52 15.66
CA ALA A 158 -1.66 -9.84 16.89
C ALA A 158 -0.14 -9.56 16.92
N GLU A 159 0.66 -10.57 16.59
CA GLU A 159 2.10 -10.42 16.46
C GLU A 159 2.51 -9.54 15.28
N TRP A 160 1.79 -9.61 14.16
CA TRP A 160 2.03 -8.75 12.99
C TRP A 160 1.86 -7.28 13.35
N ASN A 161 0.75 -6.95 14.00
CA ASN A 161 0.39 -5.61 14.40
C ASN A 161 1.31 -5.06 15.49
N ASP A 162 1.77 -5.91 16.42
CA ASP A 162 2.71 -5.47 17.45
C ASP A 162 4.15 -5.27 16.92
N ARG A 163 4.58 -6.07 15.94
CA ARG A 163 5.99 -6.10 15.54
C ARG A 163 6.30 -5.30 14.27
N ALA A 164 5.31 -4.97 13.45
CA ALA A 164 5.54 -4.21 12.22
C ALA A 164 6.13 -2.83 12.52
N TYR A 165 7.12 -2.40 11.75
CA TYR A 165 7.73 -1.09 11.96
C TYR A 165 6.79 0.06 11.57
N ASP A 166 5.84 -0.18 10.67
CA ASP A 166 4.87 0.83 10.23
C ASP A 166 3.56 0.81 11.02
N LYS A 167 3.50 0.10 12.16
CA LYS A 167 2.30 -0.04 13.00
C LYS A 167 1.71 1.28 13.53
N GLU A 168 2.52 2.34 13.59
CA GLU A 168 2.07 3.67 14.01
C GLU A 168 1.42 4.48 12.89
N SER A 169 1.42 3.97 11.66
CA SER A 169 0.70 4.62 10.57
C SER A 169 -0.80 4.57 10.82
N PRO A 170 -1.54 5.69 10.63
CA PRO A 170 -3.00 5.68 10.65
C PRO A 170 -3.61 4.82 9.53
N TRP A 171 -2.80 4.43 8.54
CA TRP A 171 -3.20 3.57 7.43
C TRP A 171 -2.72 2.12 7.60
N PHE A 172 -2.10 1.78 8.73
CA PHE A 172 -1.68 0.41 9.02
C PHE A 172 -2.90 -0.43 9.43
N TYR A 173 -3.28 -1.39 8.57
CA TYR A 173 -4.45 -2.26 8.79
C TYR A 173 -5.73 -1.49 9.17
N CYS A 174 -5.94 -0.34 8.52
CA CYS A 174 -7.21 0.37 8.60
C CYS A 174 -8.24 -0.28 7.66
N ASP A 175 -9.52 -0.05 7.97
CA ASP A 175 -10.58 -0.23 7.00
C ASP A 175 -10.47 0.83 5.89
N TRP A 176 -10.52 0.39 4.63
CA TRP A 176 -10.47 1.28 3.49
C TRP A 176 -11.88 1.57 3.02
N GLY A 177 -12.36 2.76 3.38
CA GLY A 177 -13.69 3.23 3.02
C GLY A 177 -14.50 3.67 4.23
N ALA A 178 -15.55 4.44 3.97
CA ALA A 178 -16.48 4.87 5.01
C ALA A 178 -17.85 5.14 4.42
N ARG A 179 -18.89 4.59 5.05
CA ARG A 179 -20.28 4.75 4.61
C ARG A 179 -21.03 5.74 5.52
N PRO A 180 -21.54 6.87 4.99
CA PRO A 180 -22.26 7.86 5.78
C PRO A 180 -23.42 7.28 6.59
N GLU A 181 -24.12 6.31 6.01
CA GLU A 181 -25.28 5.64 6.59
C GLU A 181 -24.92 4.61 7.68
N TYR A 182 -23.62 4.29 7.87
CA TYR A 182 -23.10 3.43 8.95
C TYR A 182 -22.08 4.15 9.82
N ASN A 183 -22.41 5.39 10.24
CA ASN A 183 -21.57 6.20 11.13
C ASN A 183 -20.10 6.34 10.65
N LYS A 184 -19.91 6.42 9.32
CA LYS A 184 -18.60 6.49 8.66
C LYS A 184 -17.69 5.29 8.94
N THR A 185 -18.27 4.10 9.06
CA THR A 185 -17.53 2.82 9.15
C THR A 185 -17.54 2.09 7.81
N ALA A 186 -16.64 1.11 7.65
CA ALA A 186 -16.64 0.19 6.51
C ALA A 186 -17.41 -1.12 6.75
N TRP A 187 -18.22 -1.21 7.82
CA TRP A 187 -18.92 -2.45 8.16
C TRP A 187 -19.91 -2.88 7.07
N LEU A 188 -19.93 -4.18 6.81
CA LEU A 188 -20.88 -4.85 5.91
C LEU A 188 -21.87 -5.67 6.72
N LYS A 189 -23.13 -5.68 6.25
CA LYS A 189 -24.14 -6.61 6.77
C LYS A 189 -23.83 -8.04 6.32
N PRO A 190 -24.25 -9.06 7.09
CA PRO A 190 -24.19 -10.46 6.66
C PRO A 190 -24.78 -10.74 5.27
N SER A 191 -25.82 -10.02 4.86
CA SER A 191 -26.43 -10.13 3.53
C SER A 191 -25.55 -9.53 2.43
N GLU A 192 -24.85 -8.42 2.70
CA GLU A 192 -23.93 -7.80 1.75
C GLU A 192 -22.71 -8.70 1.51
N VAL A 193 -22.20 -9.35 2.56
CA VAL A 193 -21.15 -10.38 2.41
C VAL A 193 -21.66 -11.59 1.63
N ALA A 194 -22.90 -12.03 1.87
CA ALA A 194 -23.53 -13.11 1.12
C ALA A 194 -23.65 -12.80 -0.38
N ASP A 195 -23.99 -11.56 -0.74
CA ASP A 195 -24.07 -11.12 -2.13
C ASP A 195 -22.70 -11.14 -2.84
N ILE A 196 -21.64 -10.67 -2.18
CA ILE A 196 -20.27 -10.75 -2.72
C ILE A 196 -19.90 -12.22 -3.00
N VAL A 197 -20.20 -13.11 -2.07
CA VAL A 197 -19.95 -14.56 -2.23
C VAL A 197 -20.76 -15.15 -3.39
N ASN A 198 -22.03 -14.79 -3.49
CA ASN A 198 -22.91 -15.23 -4.58
C ASN A 198 -22.42 -14.76 -5.94
N VAL A 199 -21.91 -13.53 -6.03
CA VAL A 199 -21.30 -12.98 -7.25
C VAL A 199 -20.08 -13.79 -7.67
N ILE A 200 -19.22 -14.20 -6.73
CA ILE A 200 -18.07 -15.09 -7.04
C ILE A 200 -18.58 -16.43 -7.60
N LEU A 201 -19.56 -17.05 -6.94
CA LEU A 201 -20.14 -18.32 -7.38
C LEU A 201 -20.75 -18.22 -8.78
N LEU A 202 -21.45 -17.12 -9.06
CA LEU A 202 -22.08 -16.91 -10.36
C LEU A 202 -21.04 -16.65 -11.44
N GLY A 203 -20.02 -15.83 -11.16
CA GLY A 203 -18.92 -15.57 -12.09
C GLY A 203 -18.12 -16.83 -12.44
N ARG A 204 -17.96 -17.77 -11.49
CA ARG A 204 -17.37 -19.10 -11.74
C ARG A 204 -18.25 -19.97 -12.63
N ALA A 205 -19.56 -19.95 -12.40
CA ALA A 205 -20.52 -20.77 -13.13
C ALA A 205 -20.89 -20.22 -14.51
N ASP A 206 -20.75 -18.91 -14.70
CA ASP A 206 -21.12 -18.19 -15.91
C ASP A 206 -20.32 -16.89 -16.05
N SER A 207 -19.22 -16.96 -16.80
CA SER A 207 -18.38 -15.79 -17.08
C SER A 207 -19.10 -14.71 -17.89
N SER A 208 -20.16 -15.04 -18.63
CA SER A 208 -20.92 -14.06 -19.41
C SER A 208 -21.77 -13.12 -18.53
N ALA A 209 -22.06 -13.54 -17.29
CA ALA A 209 -22.75 -12.72 -16.31
C ALA A 209 -21.89 -11.56 -15.80
N GLY A 210 -20.56 -11.62 -15.93
CA GLY A 210 -19.61 -10.68 -15.31
C GLY A 210 -19.93 -9.21 -15.53
N LYS A 211 -20.42 -8.83 -16.73
CA LYS A 211 -20.81 -7.46 -17.06
C LYS A 211 -21.95 -6.90 -16.19
N HIS A 212 -22.70 -7.75 -15.50
CA HIS A 212 -23.81 -7.38 -14.62
C HIS A 212 -23.45 -7.40 -13.13
N LEU A 213 -22.23 -7.82 -12.76
CA LEU A 213 -21.84 -8.13 -11.37
C LEU A 213 -21.03 -7.02 -10.68
N TYR A 214 -21.01 -5.82 -11.27
CA TYR A 214 -20.39 -4.65 -10.66
C TYR A 214 -21.14 -4.18 -9.40
N GLN A 215 -20.54 -3.24 -8.68
CA GLN A 215 -21.10 -2.59 -7.50
C GLN A 215 -22.49 -1.97 -7.78
N PRO A 216 -23.50 -2.25 -6.95
CA PRO A 216 -24.89 -1.80 -7.18
C PRO A 216 -25.12 -0.31 -6.89
N ASP A 217 -24.20 0.37 -6.21
CA ASP A 217 -24.31 1.76 -5.77
C ASP A 217 -23.71 2.78 -6.75
N LYS A 218 -23.24 2.33 -7.93
CA LYS A 218 -22.71 3.19 -9.00
C LYS A 218 -23.25 2.76 -10.37
N PRO A 219 -23.23 3.67 -11.36
CA PRO A 219 -23.48 3.31 -12.75
C PRO A 219 -22.55 2.18 -13.20
N ASN A 220 -23.09 1.23 -13.97
CA ASN A 220 -22.32 0.14 -14.53
C ASN A 220 -21.31 0.66 -15.57
N PRO A 221 -20.00 0.37 -15.44
CA PRO A 221 -19.00 0.87 -16.37
C PRO A 221 -19.13 0.30 -17.80
N GLU A 222 -19.77 -0.85 -17.98
CA GLU A 222 -20.02 -1.48 -19.28
C GLU A 222 -21.28 -0.91 -19.98
N GLY A 223 -21.95 0.08 -19.38
CA GLY A 223 -23.16 0.70 -19.95
C GLY A 223 -24.37 -0.23 -20.01
N THR A 224 -24.38 -1.31 -19.23
CA THR A 224 -25.47 -2.29 -19.11
C THR A 224 -26.13 -2.23 -17.73
N ASP A 225 -27.12 -3.08 -17.46
CA ASP A 225 -27.73 -3.18 -16.14
C ASP A 225 -26.80 -3.86 -15.13
N THR A 226 -26.86 -3.41 -13.87
CA THR A 226 -26.23 -4.11 -12.73
C THR A 226 -27.29 -4.95 -12.02
N TRP A 227 -27.01 -6.23 -11.82
CA TRP A 227 -27.93 -7.14 -11.12
C TRP A 227 -27.89 -6.89 -9.61
N ASN A 228 -29.06 -6.74 -9.01
CA ASN A 228 -29.20 -6.68 -7.55
C ASN A 228 -29.05 -8.07 -6.91
N GLU A 229 -29.01 -8.11 -5.57
CA GLU A 229 -28.81 -9.35 -4.81
C GLU A 229 -29.84 -10.44 -5.16
N ASP A 230 -31.11 -10.06 -5.34
CA ASP A 230 -32.20 -10.98 -5.69
C ASP A 230 -31.99 -11.62 -7.06
N ARG A 231 -31.59 -10.82 -8.05
CA ARG A 231 -31.34 -11.30 -9.41
C ARG A 231 -30.14 -12.25 -9.45
N VAL A 232 -29.06 -11.94 -8.72
CA VAL A 232 -27.89 -12.82 -8.60
C VAL A 232 -28.29 -14.17 -7.99
N ARG A 233 -29.08 -14.16 -6.90
CA ARG A 233 -29.58 -15.39 -6.27
C ARG A 233 -30.47 -16.21 -7.21
N GLN A 234 -31.34 -15.57 -7.96
CA GLN A 234 -32.18 -16.23 -8.96
C GLN A 234 -31.35 -16.90 -10.05
N GLU A 235 -30.32 -16.24 -10.57
CA GLU A 235 -29.45 -16.80 -11.61
C GLU A 235 -28.61 -17.99 -11.11
N LEU A 236 -28.17 -17.97 -9.85
CA LEU A 236 -27.56 -19.13 -9.21
C LEU A 236 -28.55 -20.31 -9.13
N GLN A 237 -29.79 -20.06 -8.70
CA GLN A 237 -30.83 -21.09 -8.59
C GLN A 237 -31.19 -21.68 -9.97
N ASN A 238 -31.28 -20.85 -11.01
CA ASN A 238 -31.50 -21.30 -12.40
C ASN A 238 -30.38 -22.25 -12.88
N LYS A 239 -29.19 -22.14 -12.31
CA LYS A 239 -28.04 -23.02 -12.57
C LYS A 239 -27.91 -24.18 -11.58
N GLY A 240 -28.88 -24.37 -10.69
CA GLY A 240 -28.87 -25.42 -9.67
C GLY A 240 -27.86 -25.19 -8.53
N ILE A 241 -27.34 -23.97 -8.39
CA ILE A 241 -26.40 -23.59 -7.32
C ILE A 241 -27.20 -22.98 -6.16
N THR A 242 -26.97 -23.47 -4.94
CA THR A 242 -27.63 -22.91 -3.74
C THR A 242 -26.98 -21.58 -3.37
N PRO A 243 -27.70 -20.44 -3.44
CA PRO A 243 -27.14 -19.16 -3.05
C PRO A 243 -27.01 -19.05 -1.53
N PHE A 244 -26.06 -18.23 -1.07
CA PHE A 244 -26.06 -17.72 0.29
C PHE A 244 -27.23 -16.76 0.48
N THR A 245 -27.98 -16.94 1.58
CA THR A 245 -28.99 -15.97 2.02
C THR A 245 -28.44 -15.02 3.08
N SER A 246 -27.49 -15.49 3.87
CA SER A 246 -26.77 -14.73 4.89
C SER A 246 -25.46 -15.45 5.22
N VAL A 247 -24.46 -14.70 5.67
CA VAL A 247 -23.19 -15.23 6.21
C VAL A 247 -23.27 -15.26 7.74
N SER A 248 -23.06 -16.42 8.33
CA SER A 248 -22.97 -16.59 9.78
C SER A 248 -21.54 -16.45 10.31
N ASP A 249 -20.54 -16.80 9.49
CA ASP A 249 -19.13 -16.68 9.87
C ASP A 249 -18.23 -16.52 8.65
N ILE A 250 -17.12 -15.83 8.85
CA ILE A 250 -16.06 -15.64 7.86
C ILE A 250 -14.71 -15.60 8.56
N SER A 251 -13.74 -16.28 7.99
CA SER A 251 -12.38 -16.37 8.54
C SER A 251 -11.33 -16.38 7.43
N VAL A 252 -10.12 -15.92 7.75
CA VAL A 252 -8.99 -15.90 6.82
C VAL A 252 -7.90 -16.88 7.26
N SER A 253 -7.23 -17.49 6.29
CA SER A 253 -5.97 -18.22 6.51
C SER A 253 -4.82 -17.38 5.95
N PRO A 254 -4.06 -16.67 6.79
CA PRO A 254 -2.94 -15.86 6.35
C PRO A 254 -1.70 -16.72 6.05
N ASP A 255 -0.96 -16.34 5.01
CA ASP A 255 0.43 -16.71 4.79
C ASP A 255 1.30 -15.50 5.13
N PHE A 256 1.74 -15.44 6.39
CA PHE A 256 2.61 -14.36 6.87
C PHE A 256 4.00 -14.39 6.22
N GLY A 257 4.47 -15.57 5.79
CA GLY A 257 5.73 -15.72 5.08
C GLY A 257 5.69 -15.09 3.70
N GLY A 258 4.57 -15.24 3.00
CA GLY A 258 4.30 -14.60 1.71
C GLY A 258 3.67 -13.22 1.80
N GLY A 259 3.34 -12.73 3.00
CA GLY A 259 2.69 -11.43 3.21
C GLY A 259 1.36 -11.32 2.48
N LYS A 260 0.54 -12.38 2.54
CA LYS A 260 -0.75 -12.45 1.83
C LYS A 260 -1.78 -13.29 2.57
N THR A 261 -3.06 -13.08 2.27
CA THR A 261 -4.14 -13.97 2.68
C THR A 261 -4.24 -15.11 1.67
N SER A 262 -4.05 -16.35 2.13
CA SER A 262 -4.06 -17.52 1.23
C SER A 262 -5.48 -17.95 0.87
N SER A 263 -6.36 -18.01 1.86
CA SER A 263 -7.76 -18.40 1.65
C SER A 263 -8.72 -17.66 2.56
N ILE A 264 -9.95 -17.53 2.08
CA ILE A 264 -11.12 -17.06 2.84
C ILE A 264 -12.09 -18.23 2.94
N SER A 265 -12.55 -18.54 4.16
CA SER A 265 -13.63 -19.48 4.41
C SER A 265 -14.87 -18.72 4.84
N VAL A 266 -16.00 -19.01 4.20
CA VAL A 266 -17.29 -18.38 4.48
C VAL A 266 -18.34 -19.43 4.78
N SER A 267 -19.06 -19.23 5.89
CA SER A 267 -20.12 -20.12 6.36
C SER A 267 -21.45 -19.37 6.47
N GLY A 268 -22.53 -20.05 6.14
CA GLY A 268 -23.91 -19.56 6.20
C GLY A 268 -24.88 -20.74 6.11
N ASN A 269 -25.90 -20.64 5.25
CA ASN A 269 -26.74 -21.78 4.87
C ASN A 269 -26.00 -22.83 4.01
N THR A 270 -24.82 -22.47 3.49
CA THR A 270 -23.86 -23.35 2.83
C THR A 270 -22.45 -22.87 3.21
N GLN A 271 -21.41 -23.58 2.77
CA GLN A 271 -20.02 -23.23 3.04
C GLN A 271 -19.24 -23.14 1.73
N GLN A 272 -18.35 -22.16 1.63
CA GLN A 272 -17.45 -21.98 0.49
C GLN A 272 -16.07 -21.53 0.94
N SER A 273 -15.09 -21.80 0.08
CA SER A 273 -13.72 -21.31 0.24
C SER A 273 -13.23 -20.68 -1.06
N PHE A 274 -12.45 -19.61 -0.92
CA PHE A 274 -11.88 -18.84 -2.02
C PHE A 274 -10.39 -18.64 -1.77
N SER A 275 -9.61 -18.46 -2.84
CA SER A 275 -8.27 -17.89 -2.67
C SER A 275 -8.40 -16.44 -2.19
N GLY A 276 -7.42 -15.94 -1.43
CA GLY A 276 -7.47 -14.55 -0.96
C GLY A 276 -7.49 -13.53 -2.10
N ASP A 277 -6.77 -13.79 -3.20
CA ASP A 277 -6.75 -12.90 -4.36
C ASP A 277 -8.10 -12.88 -5.10
N GLU A 278 -8.74 -14.04 -5.28
CA GLU A 278 -10.05 -14.12 -5.90
C GLU A 278 -11.10 -13.37 -5.08
N PHE A 279 -11.17 -13.62 -3.76
CA PHE A 279 -12.12 -12.94 -2.90
C PHE A 279 -11.90 -11.42 -2.93
N LYS A 280 -10.64 -10.97 -2.85
CA LYS A 280 -10.28 -9.55 -2.95
C LYS A 280 -10.74 -8.93 -4.27
N ASN A 281 -10.49 -9.58 -5.40
CA ASN A 281 -10.84 -9.05 -6.71
C ASN A 281 -12.36 -8.88 -6.86
N TRP A 282 -13.13 -9.89 -6.47
CA TRP A 282 -14.59 -9.82 -6.52
C TRP A 282 -15.19 -8.91 -5.45
N PHE A 283 -14.59 -8.82 -4.26
CA PHE A 283 -14.94 -7.83 -3.25
C PHE A 283 -14.81 -6.42 -3.84
N ASN A 284 -13.66 -6.08 -4.43
CA ASN A 284 -13.43 -4.76 -5.02
C ASN A 284 -14.30 -4.48 -6.26
N LEU A 285 -14.86 -5.52 -6.89
CA LEU A 285 -15.80 -5.37 -8.00
C LEU A 285 -17.23 -5.10 -7.51
N ARG A 286 -17.63 -5.73 -6.39
CA ARG A 286 -19.03 -5.85 -5.98
C ARG A 286 -19.42 -5.10 -4.71
N ALA A 287 -18.50 -4.96 -3.76
CA ALA A 287 -18.76 -4.21 -2.53
C ALA A 287 -19.17 -2.76 -2.86
N PRO A 288 -19.85 -2.05 -1.94
CA PRO A 288 -20.11 -0.62 -2.11
C PRO A 288 -18.85 0.11 -2.55
N ALA A 289 -18.97 0.99 -3.56
CA ALA A 289 -17.83 1.50 -4.33
C ALA A 289 -16.76 2.25 -3.50
N ASN A 290 -17.13 2.69 -2.30
CA ASN A 290 -16.27 3.35 -1.34
C ASN A 290 -15.47 2.38 -0.47
N LEU A 291 -15.72 1.08 -0.52
CA LEU A 291 -15.02 0.04 0.24
C LEU A 291 -14.04 -0.72 -0.65
N GLN A 292 -12.82 -0.94 -0.17
CA GLN A 292 -11.80 -1.65 -0.93
C GLN A 292 -10.92 -2.52 -0.04
N ILE A 293 -10.42 -3.62 -0.60
CA ILE A 293 -9.27 -4.36 -0.08
C ILE A 293 -8.07 -3.96 -0.93
N VAL A 294 -7.11 -3.25 -0.33
CA VAL A 294 -5.95 -2.69 -1.05
C VAL A 294 -4.78 -3.69 -1.05
N GLY A 295 -4.43 -4.22 0.11
CA GLY A 295 -3.27 -5.10 0.31
C GLY A 295 -3.54 -6.57 -0.02
N PRO A 296 -2.50 -7.38 -0.20
CA PRO A 296 -2.64 -8.84 -0.37
C PRO A 296 -2.84 -9.58 0.97
N LEU A 297 -2.30 -9.05 2.08
CA LEU A 297 -2.59 -9.54 3.42
C LEU A 297 -3.66 -8.65 4.04
N TYR A 298 -4.80 -9.25 4.35
CA TYR A 298 -5.94 -8.58 4.96
C TYR A 298 -6.65 -9.53 5.92
N ASN A 299 -7.18 -8.97 7.00
CA ASN A 299 -7.97 -9.72 7.98
C ASN A 299 -9.47 -9.53 7.74
N VAL A 300 -10.28 -10.30 8.44
CA VAL A 300 -11.71 -10.06 8.58
C VAL A 300 -12.02 -9.86 10.05
N GLU A 301 -12.67 -8.73 10.35
CA GLU A 301 -13.15 -8.38 11.69
C GLU A 301 -14.67 -8.57 11.76
N LYS A 302 -15.21 -8.78 12.96
CA LYS A 302 -16.64 -8.96 13.23
C LYS A 302 -17.06 -8.09 14.41
N GLN A 303 -18.23 -7.46 14.32
CA GLN A 303 -18.84 -6.63 15.37
C GLN A 303 -20.20 -7.17 15.78
#